data_AF-A0A6N7PSB8-F1
#
_entry.id   AF-A0A6N7PSB8-F1
#
_cell.length_a   1.000
_cell.length_b   1.000
_cell.length_c   1.000
_cell.angle_alpha   90.00
_cell.angle_beta   90.00
_cell.angle_gamma   90.00
#
_symmetry.space_group_name_H-M   'P 1'
#
loop_
_entity.id
_entity.type
_entity.pdbx_description
1 polymer ?
#
loop_
_entity_poly.entity_id
_entity_poly.type
_entity_poly.pdbx_seq_one_letter_code
_entity_poly.pdbx_strand_id
1 'polypeptide(L)'
;MRLGILGPANRDLPALGRAARLLLDEVEVDKLIYLSDDGALDLVAKAWGYRLVDANPGEDFTFARAALRCARATPEEIDAFVAAERTRLGLRALTSIPSRQLRSIELLDGRVAVFVYDKGILDQDDIAAASLLVYGRSQEPTMKRIGSRMFLSPGPIGAPGGGMGVLEEVPSGGVRVEIRNTSGAVTAEDVLGGGPSLPGIKMRVQDGKSSG
;
A
#
# COMPACT_ATOMS: atom_id res chain seq x y z
N MET A 1 5.06 9.20 -5.31
CA MET A 1 4.22 8.52 -4.31
C MET A 1 4.76 7.12 -4.04
N ARG A 2 4.69 6.67 -2.78
CA ARG A 2 5.12 5.34 -2.33
C ARG A 2 4.01 4.68 -1.51
N LEU A 3 3.49 3.56 -1.98
CA LEU A 3 2.47 2.76 -1.31
C LEU A 3 3.09 1.53 -0.66
N GLY A 4 2.77 1.31 0.61
CA GLY A 4 2.98 0.05 1.30
C GLY A 4 1.78 -0.88 1.16
N ILE A 5 2.05 -2.16 1.04
CA ILE A 5 1.03 -3.20 0.93
C ILE A 5 1.31 -4.25 2.01
N LEU A 6 0.29 -4.58 2.79
CA LEU A 6 0.35 -5.68 3.76
C LEU A 6 -0.54 -6.81 3.27
N GLY A 7 0.01 -8.02 3.24
CA GLY A 7 -0.80 -9.22 3.04
C GLY A 7 -1.67 -9.57 4.24
N PRO A 8 -2.57 -10.56 4.12
CA PRO A 8 -3.44 -10.99 5.22
C PRO A 8 -2.65 -11.43 6.45
N ALA A 9 -3.13 -11.06 7.65
CA ALA A 9 -2.42 -11.34 8.90
C ALA A 9 -2.56 -12.78 9.39
N ASN A 10 -3.56 -13.53 8.91
CA ASN A 10 -3.86 -14.89 9.38
C ASN A 10 -3.91 -15.00 10.92
N ARG A 11 -4.47 -13.97 11.58
CA ARG A 11 -4.58 -13.80 13.04
C ARG A 11 -3.29 -13.44 13.80
N ASP A 12 -2.16 -13.26 13.13
CA ASP A 12 -0.93 -12.76 13.76
C ASP A 12 -0.90 -11.22 13.78
N LEU A 13 -1.68 -10.63 14.69
CA LEU A 13 -1.71 -9.17 14.89
C LEU A 13 -0.34 -8.58 15.28
N PRO A 14 0.47 -9.22 16.15
CA PRO A 14 1.81 -8.73 16.44
C PRO A 14 2.70 -8.64 15.20
N ALA A 15 2.69 -9.64 14.32
CA ALA A 15 3.46 -9.60 13.08
C ALA A 15 2.93 -8.53 12.12
N LEU A 16 1.60 -8.40 11.98
CA LEU A 16 0.99 -7.32 11.19
C LEU A 16 1.46 -5.94 11.68
N GLY A 17 1.45 -5.71 13.00
CA GLY A 17 1.90 -4.45 13.59
C GLY A 17 3.38 -4.16 13.35
N ARG A 18 4.25 -5.18 13.42
CA ARG A 18 5.68 -5.02 13.09
C ARG A 18 5.89 -4.68 11.61
N ALA A 19 5.19 -5.39 10.71
CA ALA A 19 5.27 -5.14 9.28
C ALA A 19 4.77 -3.73 8.91
N ALA A 20 3.63 -3.31 9.47
CA ALA A 20 3.11 -1.96 9.29
C ALA A 20 4.10 -0.90 9.75
N ARG A 21 4.72 -1.12 10.92
CA ARG A 21 5.72 -0.21 11.47
C ARG A 21 6.98 -0.13 10.62
N LEU A 22 7.48 -1.25 10.12
CA LEU A 22 8.62 -1.27 9.20
C LEU A 22 8.33 -0.45 7.94
N LEU A 23 7.14 -0.63 7.34
CA LEU A 23 6.77 0.12 6.15
C LEU A 23 6.65 1.63 6.41
N LEU A 24 6.13 2.03 7.58
CA LEU A 24 5.97 3.44 7.93
C LEU A 24 7.28 4.11 8.37
N ASP A 25 8.05 3.45 9.25
CA ASP A 25 9.19 4.06 9.93
C ASP A 25 10.51 3.86 9.15
N GLU A 26 10.68 2.73 8.45
CA GLU A 26 11.95 2.40 7.76
C GLU A 26 11.85 2.58 6.24
N VAL A 27 10.71 2.21 5.65
CA VAL A 27 10.47 2.36 4.20
C VAL A 27 9.77 3.69 3.89
N GLU A 28 9.24 4.39 4.89
CA GLU A 28 8.62 5.72 4.72
C GLU A 28 7.54 5.73 3.63
N VAL A 29 6.61 4.78 3.67
CA VAL A 29 5.48 4.77 2.72
C VAL A 29 4.48 5.88 3.05
N ASP A 30 3.92 6.51 2.02
CA ASP A 30 2.93 7.60 2.15
C ASP A 30 1.58 7.06 2.64
N LYS A 31 1.23 5.85 2.22
CA LYS A 31 -0.04 5.17 2.51
C LYS A 31 0.18 3.67 2.53
N LEU A 32 -0.56 2.98 3.39
CA LEU A 32 -0.48 1.54 3.58
C LEU A 32 -1.84 0.89 3.32
N ILE A 33 -1.88 -0.13 2.46
CA ILE A 33 -3.08 -0.89 2.13
C ILE A 33 -2.95 -2.33 2.65
N TYR A 34 -3.83 -2.73 3.56
CA TYR A 34 -3.97 -4.10 4.03
C TYR A 34 -4.96 -4.88 3.17
N LEU A 35 -4.48 -5.98 2.58
CA LEU A 35 -5.23 -6.80 1.63
C LEU A 35 -6.14 -7.82 2.33
N SER A 36 -6.95 -7.39 3.29
CA SER A 36 -8.01 -8.17 3.94
C SER A 36 -9.00 -7.20 4.59
N ASP A 37 -10.22 -7.66 4.86
CA ASP A 37 -11.29 -6.88 5.50
C ASP A 37 -11.70 -7.46 6.88
N ASP A 38 -10.86 -8.32 7.44
CA ASP A 38 -11.07 -9.01 8.73
C ASP A 38 -10.98 -8.12 9.98
N GLY A 39 -10.76 -6.81 9.83
CA GLY A 39 -10.61 -5.85 10.92
C GLY A 39 -9.30 -5.96 11.71
N ALA A 40 -8.35 -6.82 11.31
CA ALA A 40 -7.07 -6.99 11.99
C ALA A 40 -6.26 -5.69 12.05
N LEU A 41 -6.20 -4.96 10.94
CA LEU A 41 -5.48 -3.69 10.89
C LEU A 41 -6.11 -2.64 11.82
N ASP A 42 -7.44 -2.61 11.93
CA ASP A 42 -8.15 -1.67 12.80
C ASP A 42 -7.83 -1.95 14.27
N LEU A 43 -7.74 -3.22 14.66
CA LEU A 43 -7.32 -3.62 16.01
C LEU A 43 -5.88 -3.18 16.29
N VAL A 44 -4.97 -3.37 15.33
CA VAL A 44 -3.57 -2.92 15.44
C VAL A 44 -3.47 -1.40 15.55
N ALA A 45 -4.16 -0.66 14.67
CA ALA A 45 -4.18 0.80 14.66
C ALA A 45 -4.78 1.36 15.96
N LYS A 46 -5.87 0.77 16.46
CA LYS A 46 -6.49 1.13 17.74
C LYS A 46 -5.52 0.91 18.90
N ALA A 47 -4.93 -0.29 19.00
CA ALA A 47 -3.98 -0.60 20.07
C ALA A 47 -2.73 0.29 20.03
N TRP A 48 -2.26 0.67 18.84
CA TRP A 48 -1.18 1.64 18.69
C TRP A 48 -1.60 3.04 19.13
N GLY A 49 -2.77 3.52 18.69
CA GLY A 49 -3.33 4.80 19.10
C GLY A 49 -3.42 4.94 20.63
N TYR A 50 -3.96 3.93 21.33
CA TYR A 50 -4.03 3.95 22.80
C TYR A 50 -2.64 4.04 23.44
N ARG A 51 -1.63 3.33 22.92
CA ARG A 51 -0.25 3.41 23.45
C ARG A 51 0.41 4.76 23.22
N LEU A 52 0.03 5.50 22.17
CA LEU A 52 0.60 6.81 21.87
C LEU A 52 0.08 7.89 22.80
N VAL A 53 -1.22 7.87 23.13
CA VAL A 53 -1.86 9.00 23.84
C VAL A 53 -2.38 8.66 25.24
N ASP A 54 -2.23 7.41 25.68
CA ASP A 54 -2.67 6.88 27.00
C ASP A 54 -4.12 7.25 27.36
N ALA A 55 -4.96 7.36 26.34
CA ALA A 55 -6.35 7.79 26.41
C ALA A 55 -7.07 7.35 25.13
N ASN A 56 -8.36 7.71 24.99
CA ASN A 56 -9.08 7.47 23.75
C ASN A 56 -8.38 8.19 22.57
N PRO A 57 -7.91 7.48 21.53
CA PRO A 57 -7.15 8.05 20.41
C PRO A 57 -8.04 8.63 19.30
N GLY A 58 -9.37 8.66 19.49
CA GLY A 58 -10.30 9.28 18.56
C GLY A 58 -9.96 10.75 18.30
N GLU A 59 -10.16 11.19 17.06
CA GLU A 59 -9.86 12.56 16.63
C GLU A 59 -10.68 13.59 17.43
N ASP A 60 -11.95 13.29 17.69
CA ASP A 60 -12.87 14.12 18.47
C ASP A 60 -12.38 14.40 19.90
N PHE A 61 -11.50 13.55 20.44
CA PHE A 61 -10.96 13.69 21.80
C PHE A 61 -9.66 14.49 21.85
N THR A 62 -9.11 14.92 20.71
CA THR A 62 -7.79 15.59 20.66
C THR A 62 -7.74 16.87 21.49
N PHE A 63 -8.76 17.73 21.38
CA PHE A 63 -8.83 18.95 22.18
C PHE A 63 -9.01 18.67 23.68
N ALA A 64 -9.77 17.63 24.04
CA ALA A 64 -9.93 17.23 25.43
C ALA A 64 -8.60 16.74 26.04
N ARG A 65 -7.84 15.94 25.29
CA ARG A 65 -6.49 15.49 25.70
C ARG A 65 -5.52 16.68 25.84
N ALA A 66 -5.53 17.60 24.88
CA ALA A 66 -4.70 18.80 24.93
C ALA A 66 -5.05 19.69 26.14
N ALA A 67 -6.33 19.92 26.42
CA ALA A 67 -6.78 20.73 27.55
C ALA A 67 -6.34 20.15 28.91
N LEU A 68 -6.43 18.82 29.08
CA LEU A 68 -5.94 18.14 30.28
C LEU A 68 -4.43 18.30 30.47
N ARG A 69 -3.66 18.28 29.38
CA ARG A 69 -2.20 18.37 29.41
C ARG A 69 -1.71 19.80 29.65
N CYS A 70 -2.20 20.77 28.88
CA CYS A 70 -1.69 22.15 28.88
C CYS A 70 -1.93 22.92 30.19
N ALA A 71 -2.87 22.49 31.04
CA ALA A 71 -3.16 23.18 32.30
C ALA A 71 -2.03 23.08 33.34
N ARG A 72 -1.14 22.08 33.23
CA ARG A 72 -0.13 21.76 34.25
C ARG A 72 1.23 21.29 33.71
N ALA A 73 1.36 21.13 32.40
CA ALA A 73 2.54 20.52 31.79
C ALA A 73 3.74 21.47 31.67
N THR A 74 4.94 20.90 31.73
CA THR A 74 6.18 21.60 31.33
C THR A 74 6.28 21.71 29.80
N PRO A 75 7.15 22.58 29.26
CA PRO A 75 7.41 22.64 27.82
C PRO A 75 7.78 21.28 27.21
N GLU A 76 8.63 20.50 27.87
CA GLU A 76 9.05 19.18 27.39
C GLU A 76 7.89 18.19 27.33
N GLU A 77 6.96 18.28 28.30
CA GLU A 77 5.75 17.46 28.32
C GLU A 77 4.74 17.87 27.23
N ILE A 78 4.73 19.15 26.83
CA ILE A 78 3.95 19.65 25.70
C ILE A 78 4.56 19.14 24.38
N ASP A 79 5.88 19.20 24.22
CA ASP A 79 6.56 18.70 23.03
C ASP A 79 6.34 17.19 22.85
N ALA A 80 6.46 16.42 23.92
CA ALA A 80 6.16 14.99 23.90
C ALA A 80 4.71 14.70 23.50
N PHE A 81 3.76 15.49 24.00
CA PHE A 81 2.35 15.37 23.62
C PHE A 81 2.13 15.68 22.13
N VAL A 82 2.69 16.78 21.62
CA VAL A 82 2.58 17.16 20.20
C VAL A 82 3.21 16.09 19.30
N ALA A 83 4.36 15.55 19.67
CA ALA A 83 5.01 14.46 18.95
C ALA A 83 4.10 13.22 18.90
N ALA A 84 3.54 12.79 20.03
CA ALA A 84 2.65 11.64 20.11
C ALA A 84 1.37 11.83 19.26
N GLU A 85 0.77 13.02 19.29
CA GLU A 85 -0.41 13.33 18.47
C GLU A 85 -0.09 13.37 16.97
N ARG A 86 1.08 13.86 16.59
CA ARG A 86 1.55 13.79 15.19
C ARG A 86 1.73 12.36 14.73
N THR A 87 2.35 11.51 15.54
CA THR A 87 2.47 10.08 15.24
C THR A 87 1.08 9.42 15.15
N ARG A 88 0.15 9.76 16.04
CA ARG A 88 -1.24 9.28 15.99
C ARG A 88 -1.95 9.68 14.70
N LEU A 89 -1.77 10.93 14.24
CA LEU A 89 -2.30 11.38 12.96
C LEU A 89 -1.74 10.59 11.78
N GLY A 90 -0.48 10.16 11.85
CA GLY A 90 0.14 9.28 10.87
C GLY A 90 -0.57 7.92 10.71
N LEU A 91 -1.29 7.45 11.73
CA LEU A 91 -2.08 6.21 11.63
C LEU A 91 -3.21 6.30 10.59
N ARG A 92 -3.58 7.50 10.13
CA ARG A 92 -4.53 7.70 9.02
C ARG A 92 -4.01 7.17 7.68
N ALA A 93 -2.70 6.96 7.56
CA ALA A 93 -2.10 6.32 6.38
C ALA A 93 -2.48 4.84 6.25
N LEU A 94 -2.93 4.21 7.34
CA LEU A 94 -3.35 2.80 7.37
C LEU A 94 -4.77 2.67 6.84
N THR A 95 -4.96 1.88 5.77
CA THR A 95 -6.28 1.52 5.25
C THR A 95 -6.36 0.04 4.96
N SER A 96 -7.53 -0.55 5.20
CA SER A 96 -7.89 -1.88 4.71
C SER A 96 -8.65 -1.76 3.38
N ILE A 97 -8.74 -2.86 2.62
CA ILE A 97 -9.66 -2.90 1.47
C ILE A 97 -11.11 -2.69 1.96
N PRO A 98 -11.92 -1.86 1.28
CA PRO A 98 -13.28 -1.60 1.71
C PRO A 98 -14.17 -2.84 1.62
N SER A 99 -14.81 -3.25 2.71
CA SER A 99 -15.71 -4.42 2.76
C SER A 99 -16.94 -4.33 1.85
N ARG A 100 -17.40 -3.12 1.50
CA ARG A 100 -18.56 -2.92 0.60
C ARG A 100 -18.22 -2.99 -0.88
N GLN A 101 -17.06 -2.48 -1.26
CA GLN A 101 -16.64 -2.38 -2.66
C GLN A 101 -15.72 -3.55 -3.06
N LEU A 102 -15.19 -4.27 -2.06
CA LEU A 102 -14.27 -5.40 -2.18
C LEU A 102 -12.97 -5.11 -2.96
N ARG A 103 -12.79 -3.87 -3.41
CA ARG A 103 -11.64 -3.37 -4.15
C ARG A 103 -11.30 -1.94 -3.79
N SER A 104 -10.02 -1.59 -3.89
CA SER A 104 -9.52 -0.22 -3.91
C SER A 104 -8.84 0.04 -5.25
N ILE A 105 -8.90 1.28 -5.74
CA ILE A 105 -8.22 1.69 -6.98
C ILE A 105 -7.32 2.87 -6.64
N GLU A 106 -6.06 2.78 -7.02
CA GLU A 106 -5.09 3.86 -6.92
C GLU A 106 -4.52 4.16 -8.31
N LEU A 107 -4.07 5.40 -8.51
CA LEU A 107 -3.31 5.80 -9.69
C LEU A 107 -1.85 6.00 -9.29
N LEU A 108 -0.94 5.33 -9.99
CA LEU A 108 0.51 5.43 -9.78
C LEU A 108 1.18 5.70 -11.12
N ASP A 109 1.84 6.86 -11.27
CA ASP A 109 2.42 7.32 -12.53
C ASP A 109 1.42 7.16 -13.69
N GLY A 110 0.17 7.63 -13.49
CA GLY A 110 -0.91 7.53 -14.48
C GLY A 110 -1.42 6.12 -14.77
N ARG A 111 -0.99 5.10 -14.03
CA ARG A 111 -1.42 3.70 -14.20
C ARG A 111 -2.41 3.30 -13.12
N VAL A 112 -3.43 2.55 -13.55
CA VAL A 112 -4.44 2.00 -12.66
C VAL A 112 -3.87 0.79 -11.91
N ALA A 113 -3.82 0.89 -10.58
CA ALA A 113 -3.54 -0.21 -9.66
C ALA A 113 -4.83 -0.61 -8.93
N VAL A 114 -5.26 -1.85 -9.11
CA VAL A 114 -6.45 -2.42 -8.46
C VAL A 114 -6.03 -3.34 -7.34
N PHE A 115 -6.57 -3.12 -6.14
CA PHE A 115 -6.30 -3.89 -4.94
C PHE A 115 -7.54 -4.67 -4.54
N VAL A 116 -7.43 -5.98 -4.37
CA VAL A 116 -8.53 -6.87 -3.95
C VAL A 116 -8.05 -7.85 -2.89
N TYR A 117 -8.97 -8.40 -2.09
CA TYR A 117 -8.60 -9.56 -1.28
C TYR A 117 -8.48 -10.78 -2.19
N ASP A 118 -9.56 -11.18 -2.83
CA ASP A 118 -9.61 -12.34 -3.72
C ASP A 118 -9.64 -11.89 -5.18
N LYS A 119 -8.64 -12.28 -5.98
CA LYS A 119 -8.62 -11.99 -7.42
C LYS A 119 -9.77 -12.64 -8.20
N GLY A 120 -10.46 -13.63 -7.63
CA GLY A 120 -11.63 -14.25 -8.23
C GLY A 120 -12.84 -13.33 -8.39
N ILE A 121 -12.84 -12.16 -7.73
CA ILE A 121 -13.89 -11.14 -7.89
C ILE A 121 -13.67 -10.23 -9.10
N LEU A 122 -12.48 -10.26 -9.70
CA LEU A 122 -12.14 -9.39 -10.82
C LEU A 122 -12.84 -9.88 -12.09
N ASP A 123 -13.51 -8.97 -12.77
CA ASP A 123 -14.09 -9.23 -14.08
C ASP A 123 -13.11 -8.85 -15.22
N GLN A 124 -13.57 -9.04 -16.46
CA GLN A 124 -12.75 -8.74 -17.63
C GLN A 124 -12.44 -7.25 -17.77
N ASP A 125 -13.35 -6.37 -17.36
CA ASP A 125 -13.20 -4.92 -17.50
C ASP A 125 -12.19 -4.39 -16.47
N ASP A 126 -12.23 -4.90 -15.24
CA ASP A 126 -11.25 -4.65 -14.19
C ASP A 126 -9.85 -5.04 -14.65
N ILE A 127 -9.72 -6.25 -15.19
CA ILE A 127 -8.44 -6.75 -15.72
C ILE A 127 -8.00 -5.88 -16.91
N ALA A 128 -8.91 -5.52 -17.81
CA ALA A 128 -8.59 -4.75 -19.00
C ALA A 128 -8.06 -3.35 -18.65
N ALA A 129 -8.67 -2.67 -17.68
CA ALA A 129 -8.32 -1.31 -17.27
C ALA A 129 -7.06 -1.23 -16.39
N ALA A 130 -6.73 -2.27 -15.63
CA ALA A 130 -5.62 -2.27 -14.69
C ALA A 130 -4.26 -2.54 -15.36
N SER A 131 -3.24 -1.81 -14.92
CA SER A 131 -1.83 -2.13 -15.21
C SER A 131 -1.19 -2.94 -14.09
N LEU A 132 -1.61 -2.71 -12.84
CA LEU A 132 -1.26 -3.51 -11.67
C LEU A 132 -2.51 -4.10 -11.05
N LEU A 133 -2.46 -5.40 -10.76
CA LEU A 133 -3.47 -6.11 -10.00
C LEU A 133 -2.83 -6.70 -8.75
N VAL A 134 -3.20 -6.18 -7.59
CA VAL A 134 -2.68 -6.56 -6.29
C VAL A 134 -3.75 -7.35 -5.54
N TYR A 135 -3.43 -8.55 -5.07
CA TYR A 135 -4.38 -9.40 -4.36
C TYR A 135 -3.83 -10.03 -3.10
N GLY A 136 -4.68 -10.20 -2.08
CA GLY A 136 -4.30 -10.73 -0.77
C GLY A 136 -4.40 -12.25 -0.63
N ARG A 137 -5.39 -12.88 -1.27
CA ARG A 137 -5.67 -14.31 -1.17
C ARG A 137 -4.64 -15.12 -1.97
N SER A 138 -3.54 -15.44 -1.31
CA SER A 138 -2.47 -16.32 -1.79
C SER A 138 -1.85 -17.04 -0.59
N GLN A 139 -1.22 -18.19 -0.81
CA GLN A 139 -0.41 -18.86 0.22
C GLN A 139 1.04 -18.39 0.22
N GLU A 140 1.50 -17.84 -0.89
CA GLU A 140 2.89 -17.44 -1.10
C GLU A 140 2.96 -16.04 -1.75
N PRO A 141 4.08 -15.32 -1.56
CA PRO A 141 4.40 -14.14 -2.36
C PRO A 141 4.50 -14.50 -3.84
N THR A 142 3.89 -13.71 -4.71
CA THR A 142 3.97 -13.89 -6.17
C THR A 142 4.03 -12.56 -6.88
N MET A 143 4.95 -12.44 -7.83
CA MET A 143 5.00 -11.35 -8.80
C MET A 143 5.05 -11.96 -10.20
N LYS A 144 4.06 -11.69 -11.04
CA LYS A 144 3.96 -12.26 -12.40
C LYS A 144 3.54 -11.21 -13.41
N ARG A 145 4.24 -11.16 -14.54
CA ARG A 145 3.88 -10.31 -15.67
C ARG A 145 3.12 -11.11 -16.71
N ILE A 146 1.96 -10.61 -17.12
CA ILE A 146 1.11 -11.21 -18.16
C ILE A 146 0.76 -10.11 -19.16
N GLY A 147 1.39 -10.16 -20.33
CA GLY A 147 1.33 -9.07 -21.31
C GLY A 147 1.89 -7.78 -20.72
N SER A 148 1.11 -6.69 -20.81
CA SER A 148 1.46 -5.38 -20.24
C SER A 148 1.20 -5.24 -18.74
N ARG A 149 0.59 -6.25 -18.10
CA ARG A 149 0.07 -6.16 -16.73
C ARG A 149 0.93 -6.91 -15.75
N MET A 150 0.94 -6.44 -14.51
CA MET A 150 1.57 -7.12 -13.40
C MET A 150 0.54 -7.58 -12.39
N PHE A 151 0.64 -8.85 -12.01
CA PHE A 151 -0.10 -9.48 -10.94
C PHE A 151 0.82 -9.64 -9.74
N LEU A 152 0.42 -9.05 -8.62
CA LEU A 152 1.18 -9.02 -7.39
C LEU A 152 0.36 -9.58 -6.24
N SER A 153 0.98 -10.44 -5.45
CA SER A 153 0.51 -10.77 -4.10
C SER A 153 1.73 -10.76 -3.19
N PRO A 154 1.74 -9.98 -2.10
CA PRO A 154 2.81 -10.08 -1.11
C PRO A 154 2.78 -11.43 -0.37
N GLY A 155 1.70 -12.21 -0.47
CA GLY A 155 1.47 -13.38 0.38
C GLY A 155 1.08 -12.97 1.80
N PRO A 156 0.67 -13.91 2.67
CA PRO A 156 0.27 -13.58 4.03
C PRO A 156 1.47 -13.09 4.86
N ILE A 157 1.19 -12.32 5.90
CA ILE A 157 2.21 -11.93 6.88
C ILE A 157 2.89 -13.20 7.43
N GLY A 158 4.22 -13.18 7.47
CA GLY A 158 5.02 -14.33 7.91
C GLY A 158 5.28 -15.38 6.82
N ALA A 159 4.76 -15.21 5.61
CA ALA A 159 5.13 -16.08 4.49
C ALA A 159 6.65 -16.00 4.22
N PRO A 160 7.31 -17.12 3.92
CA PRO A 160 8.71 -17.11 3.50
C PRO A 160 8.90 -16.18 2.30
N GLY A 161 9.79 -15.21 2.48
CA GLY A 161 10.11 -14.24 1.42
C GLY A 161 9.01 -13.21 1.12
N GLY A 162 7.96 -13.09 1.94
CA GLY A 162 6.83 -12.21 1.68
C GLY A 162 6.17 -11.63 2.93
N GLY A 163 4.92 -11.20 2.75
CA GLY A 163 4.08 -10.53 3.73
C GLY A 163 3.93 -9.03 3.45
N MET A 164 4.90 -8.42 2.77
CA MET A 164 4.87 -6.99 2.43
C MET A 164 5.12 -6.76 0.95
N GLY A 165 4.54 -5.68 0.43
CA GLY A 165 4.84 -5.16 -0.90
C GLY A 165 5.03 -3.65 -0.87
N VAL A 166 5.76 -3.10 -1.84
CA VAL A 166 5.94 -1.67 -2.02
C VAL A 166 5.72 -1.33 -3.48
N LEU A 167 4.92 -0.29 -3.74
CA LEU A 167 4.78 0.32 -5.06
C LEU A 167 5.29 1.74 -5.00
N GLU A 168 6.28 2.07 -5.81
CA GLU A 168 6.94 3.38 -5.78
C GLU A 168 6.95 3.98 -7.18
N GLU A 169 6.43 5.19 -7.33
CA GLU A 169 6.60 5.98 -8.55
C GLU A 169 8.07 6.37 -8.71
N VAL A 170 8.64 6.07 -9.87
CA VAL A 170 10.03 6.39 -10.17
C VAL A 170 10.09 7.79 -10.81
N PRO A 171 11.04 8.67 -10.43
CA PRO A 171 11.15 10.00 -11.03
C PRO A 171 11.33 10.01 -12.56
N SER A 172 11.92 8.96 -13.13
CA SER A 172 12.07 8.78 -14.59
C SER A 172 10.81 8.27 -15.29
N GLY A 173 9.71 8.09 -14.56
CA GLY A 173 8.50 7.42 -15.00
C GLY A 173 8.55 5.91 -14.75
N GLY A 174 7.35 5.32 -14.64
CA GLY A 174 7.11 3.94 -14.24
C GLY A 174 6.88 3.79 -12.73
N VAL A 175 6.56 2.55 -12.35
CA VAL A 175 6.30 2.13 -10.98
C VAL A 175 7.24 0.99 -10.63
N ARG A 176 8.13 1.19 -9.66
CA ARG A 176 8.89 0.09 -9.04
C ARG A 176 7.95 -0.71 -8.16
N VAL A 177 8.03 -2.02 -8.27
CA VAL A 177 7.19 -2.98 -7.56
C VAL A 177 8.11 -3.92 -6.81
N GLU A 178 7.94 -4.03 -5.50
CA GLU A 178 8.75 -4.89 -4.64
C GLU A 178 7.88 -5.82 -3.81
N ILE A 179 8.38 -7.02 -3.53
CA ILE A 179 7.96 -7.87 -2.42
C ILE A 179 9.07 -7.85 -1.37
N ARG A 180 8.66 -7.74 -0.12
CA ARG A 180 9.57 -7.73 1.04
C ARG A 180 9.17 -8.82 2.03
N ASN A 181 10.18 -9.44 2.64
CA ASN A 181 9.99 -10.38 3.73
C ASN A 181 9.76 -9.63 5.07
N THR A 182 9.53 -10.36 6.16
CA THR A 182 9.28 -9.79 7.50
C THR A 182 10.45 -8.99 8.09
N SER A 183 11.67 -9.10 7.55
CA SER A 183 12.81 -8.27 7.97
C SER A 183 12.96 -7.01 7.12
N GLY A 184 12.04 -6.75 6.19
CA GLY A 184 12.09 -5.61 5.26
C GLY A 184 13.00 -5.82 4.05
N ALA A 185 13.67 -6.96 3.94
CA ALA A 185 14.54 -7.25 2.80
C ALA A 185 13.71 -7.49 1.54
N VAL A 186 14.13 -6.91 0.42
CA VAL A 186 13.52 -7.10 -0.89
C VAL A 186 13.84 -8.52 -1.38
N THR A 187 12.80 -9.26 -1.76
CA THR A 187 12.89 -10.66 -2.20
C THR A 187 12.47 -10.86 -3.65
N ALA A 188 11.69 -9.91 -4.19
CA ALA A 188 11.40 -9.80 -5.60
C ALA A 188 11.21 -8.33 -5.95
N GLU A 189 11.66 -7.94 -7.14
CA GLU A 189 11.50 -6.58 -7.66
C GLU A 189 11.27 -6.62 -9.18
N ASP A 190 10.50 -5.65 -9.69
CA ASP A 190 10.33 -5.38 -11.11
C ASP A 190 9.92 -3.90 -11.28
N VAL A 191 9.97 -3.39 -12.50
CA VAL A 191 9.54 -2.03 -12.84
C VAL A 191 8.46 -2.09 -13.92
N LEU A 192 7.33 -1.46 -13.66
CA LEU A 192 6.23 -1.34 -14.61
C LEU A 192 6.24 0.04 -15.28
N GLY A 193 6.57 0.06 -16.57
CA GLY A 193 6.92 1.30 -17.27
C GLY A 193 8.43 1.56 -17.23
N GLY A 194 8.95 2.42 -18.11
CA GLY A 194 10.40 2.74 -18.15
C GLY A 194 11.19 2.15 -19.32
N GLY A 195 10.55 1.63 -20.36
CA GLY A 195 11.20 1.46 -21.67
C GLY A 195 11.14 2.75 -22.48
N PRO A 196 12.04 2.99 -23.46
CA PRO A 196 11.92 4.15 -24.34
C PRO A 196 10.50 4.15 -24.90
N SER A 197 9.88 5.34 -24.98
CA SER A 197 8.69 5.55 -25.80
C SER A 197 8.85 4.71 -27.06
N LEU A 198 7.97 3.74 -27.28
CA LEU A 198 7.98 2.93 -28.50
C LEU A 198 8.28 3.89 -29.65
N PRO A 199 9.35 3.68 -30.45
CA PRO A 199 9.62 4.57 -31.57
C PRO A 199 8.32 4.61 -32.36
N GLY A 200 7.74 5.81 -32.46
CA GLY A 200 6.40 6.00 -32.98
C GLY A 200 6.23 5.12 -34.19
N ILE A 201 5.16 4.32 -34.21
CA ILE A 201 4.82 3.49 -35.37
C ILE A 201 4.80 4.45 -36.55
N LYS A 202 5.89 4.49 -37.32
CA LYS A 202 5.92 5.15 -38.61
C LYS A 202 5.00 4.28 -39.45
N MET A 203 3.74 4.70 -39.55
CA MET A 203 2.85 4.23 -40.60
C MET A 203 3.57 4.46 -41.91
N ARG A 204 4.11 3.40 -42.49
CA ARG A 204 4.48 3.37 -43.90
C ARG A 204 3.16 3.30 -44.66
N VAL A 205 2.68 4.46 -45.10
CA VAL A 205 1.68 4.52 -46.15
C VAL A 205 2.34 3.95 -47.39
N GLN A 206 1.86 2.79 -47.82
CA GLN A 206 2.28 2.15 -49.06
C GLN A 206 1.44 2.79 -50.15
N ASP A 207 1.99 3.83 -50.79
CA ASP A 207 1.36 4.46 -51.96
C ASP A 207 1.25 3.39 -53.06
N GLY A 208 0.01 2.96 -53.28
CA GLY A 208 -0.35 2.09 -54.39
C GLY A 208 -0.08 2.82 -55.69
N LYS A 209 0.84 2.28 -56.50
CA LYS A 209 0.94 2.62 -57.92
C LYS A 209 -0.36 2.21 -58.59
N SER A 210 -1.24 3.16 -58.91
CA SER A 210 -2.23 2.95 -59.95
C SER A 210 -1.54 3.11 -61.30
N SER A 211 -1.32 1.99 -61.97
CA SER A 211 -1.06 1.94 -63.40
C SER A 211 -2.31 2.40 -64.15
N GLY A 212 -2.18 3.50 -64.89
CA GLY A 212 -3.09 3.99 -65.92
C GLY A 212 -2.26 4.72 -66.96
#